data_AF-A0A2J4XUM1-F1
#
_entry.id   AF-A0A2J4XUM1-F1
#
_cell.length_a   1.000
_cell.length_b   1.000
_cell.length_c   1.000
_cell.angle_alpha   90.00
_cell.angle_beta   90.00
_cell.angle_gamma   90.00
#
_symmetry.space_group_name_H-M   'P 1'
#
loop_
_entity.id
_entity.type
_entity.pdbx_description
1 polymer ?
#
loop_
_entity_poly.entity_id
_entity_poly.type
_entity_poly.pdbx_seq_one_letter_code
_entity_poly.pdbx_strand_id
1 'polypeptide(L)'
;DELLNRGNTKAKAEILHAIARVRHALVLFGGIVPRKATTLLRERLSEAEAALAEAETAQAALFSVATVRAKLTLTDLLINRGWRPFLNAAGEQKIAGSFKRFADIQLSRAAAELKNAFRQPSADGYVDQLPRLTREIDTVQLLSGAYIDAAA
;
A
#
# COMPACT_ATOMS: atom_id res chain seq x y z
N ASP A 1 -11.35 11.63 0.64
CA ASP A 1 -12.57 11.88 1.45
C ASP A 1 -13.28 13.15 1.09
N GLU A 2 -12.68 14.32 1.32
CA GLU A 2 -13.34 15.61 1.10
C GLU A 2 -13.86 15.81 -0.33
N LEU A 3 -13.07 15.45 -1.35
CA LEU A 3 -13.48 15.55 -2.74
C LEU A 3 -14.67 14.63 -3.08
N LEU A 4 -14.73 13.43 -2.51
CA LEU A 4 -15.86 12.51 -2.70
C LEU A 4 -17.11 13.07 -2.03
N ASN A 5 -16.97 13.66 -0.84
CA ASN A 5 -18.08 14.30 -0.13
C ASN A 5 -18.62 15.53 -0.88
N ARG A 6 -17.78 16.18 -1.70
CA ARG A 6 -18.16 17.27 -2.63
C ARG A 6 -18.71 16.77 -3.98
N GLY A 7 -18.94 15.46 -4.14
CA GLY A 7 -19.56 14.87 -5.33
C GLY A 7 -18.58 14.45 -6.44
N ASN A 8 -17.26 14.50 -6.23
CA ASN A 8 -16.31 14.03 -7.22
C ASN A 8 -16.26 12.50 -7.25
N THR A 9 -16.90 11.89 -8.25
CA THR A 9 -17.01 10.42 -8.39
C THR A 9 -15.65 9.74 -8.62
N LYS A 10 -14.66 10.43 -9.21
CA LYS A 10 -13.29 9.90 -9.37
C LYS A 10 -12.59 9.70 -8.03
N ALA A 11 -12.98 10.45 -7.00
CA ALA A 11 -12.35 10.34 -5.68
C ALA A 11 -12.61 8.98 -5.01
N LYS A 12 -13.66 8.24 -5.38
CA LYS A 12 -13.90 6.87 -4.87
C LYS A 12 -12.80 5.91 -5.34
N ALA A 13 -12.43 5.98 -6.63
CA ALA A 13 -11.34 5.17 -7.18
C ALA A 13 -10.00 5.51 -6.51
N GLU A 14 -9.74 6.80 -6.28
CA GLU A 14 -8.51 7.22 -5.59
C GLU A 14 -8.45 6.78 -4.12
N ILE A 15 -9.59 6.71 -3.42
CA ILE A 15 -9.62 6.13 -2.06
C ILE A 15 -9.27 4.64 -2.09
N LEU A 16 -9.80 3.89 -3.06
CA LEU A 16 -9.47 2.47 -3.23
C LEU A 16 -7.99 2.29 -3.60
N HIS A 17 -7.45 3.12 -4.50
CA HIS A 17 -6.02 3.14 -4.80
C HIS A 17 -5.16 3.46 -3.56
N ALA A 18 -5.59 4.40 -2.72
CA ALA A 18 -4.88 4.71 -1.49
C ALA A 18 -4.87 3.51 -0.52
N ILE A 19 -5.99 2.81 -0.37
CA ILE A 19 -6.06 1.57 0.44
C ILE A 19 -5.12 0.50 -0.13
N ALA A 20 -5.16 0.28 -1.45
CA ALA A 20 -4.26 -0.65 -2.13
C ALA A 20 -2.79 -0.29 -1.89
N ARG A 21 -2.43 0.99 -1.96
CA ARG A 21 -1.08 1.48 -1.66
C ARG A 21 -0.65 1.19 -0.22
N VAL A 22 -1.56 1.30 0.76
CA VAL A 22 -1.26 0.86 2.14
C VAL A 22 -0.92 -0.63 2.14
N ARG A 23 -1.70 -1.47 1.45
CA ARG A 23 -1.39 -2.91 1.35
C ARG A 23 -0.05 -3.18 0.66
N HIS A 24 0.27 -2.45 -0.41
CA HIS A 24 1.55 -2.56 -1.10
C HIS A 24 2.72 -2.18 -0.19
N ALA A 25 2.59 -1.11 0.61
CA ALA A 25 3.59 -0.76 1.63
C ALA A 25 3.76 -1.88 2.66
N LEU A 26 2.66 -2.46 3.15
CA LEU A 26 2.72 -3.59 4.09
C LEU A 26 3.43 -4.83 3.52
N VAL A 27 3.34 -5.05 2.20
CA VAL A 27 4.06 -6.13 1.51
C VAL A 27 5.53 -5.77 1.32
N LEU A 28 5.83 -4.54 0.89
CA LEU A 28 7.18 -4.03 0.66
C LEU A 28 8.05 -4.16 1.92
N PHE A 29 7.50 -3.80 3.08
CA PHE A 29 8.19 -3.91 4.37
C PHE A 29 8.07 -5.29 5.03
N GLY A 30 7.38 -6.26 4.40
CA GLY A 30 7.11 -7.59 4.96
C GLY A 30 8.35 -8.45 5.25
N GLY A 31 9.49 -8.15 4.61
CA GLY A 31 10.79 -8.78 4.91
C GLY A 31 11.46 -8.28 6.19
N ILE A 32 10.87 -7.26 6.83
CA ILE A 32 11.32 -6.64 8.09
C ILE A 32 10.21 -6.77 9.13
N VAL A 33 9.00 -6.31 8.79
CA VAL A 33 7.82 -6.31 9.65
C VAL A 33 7.02 -7.61 9.43
N PRO A 34 6.89 -8.49 10.44
CA PRO A 34 6.13 -9.72 10.29
C PRO A 34 4.66 -9.47 9.95
N ARG A 35 4.06 -10.32 9.10
CA ARG A 35 2.64 -10.22 8.70
C ARG A 35 1.69 -10.11 9.90
N LYS A 36 1.96 -10.87 10.98
CA LYS A 36 1.16 -10.89 12.22
C LYS A 36 1.03 -9.52 12.90
N ALA A 37 2.00 -8.63 12.71
CA ALA A 37 1.96 -7.27 13.26
C ALA A 37 0.85 -6.41 12.64
N THR A 38 0.32 -6.83 11.48
CA THR A 38 -0.56 -6.03 10.64
C THR A 38 -1.80 -6.84 10.20
N THR A 39 -2.11 -7.94 10.90
CA THR A 39 -3.29 -8.78 10.62
C THR A 39 -4.58 -7.98 10.76
N LEU A 40 -4.80 -7.36 11.92
CA LEU A 40 -6.00 -6.57 12.18
C LEU A 40 -6.18 -5.44 11.14
N LEU A 41 -5.10 -4.70 10.83
CA LEU A 41 -5.18 -3.66 9.80
C LEU A 41 -5.61 -4.23 8.45
N ARG A 42 -5.03 -5.36 8.00
CA ARG A 42 -5.42 -5.95 6.70
C ARG A 42 -6.87 -6.38 6.65
N GLU A 43 -7.40 -6.92 7.74
CA GLU A 43 -8.82 -7.27 7.87
C GLU A 43 -9.70 -6.02 7.78
N ARG A 44 -9.37 -4.95 8.52
CA ARG A 44 -10.15 -3.70 8.47
C ARG A 44 -10.10 -3.00 7.12
N LEU A 45 -8.96 -3.03 6.43
CA LEU A 45 -8.87 -2.53 5.06
C LEU A 45 -9.77 -3.35 4.12
N SER A 46 -9.94 -4.66 4.32
CA SER A 46 -10.79 -5.51 3.46
C SER A 46 -12.26 -5.23 3.69
N GLU A 47 -12.66 -5.09 4.95
CA GLU A 47 -14.01 -4.66 5.31
C GLU A 47 -14.34 -3.27 4.73
N ALA A 48 -13.38 -2.33 4.79
CA ALA A 48 -13.55 -0.99 4.23
C ALA A 48 -13.67 -0.99 2.70
N GLU A 49 -12.86 -1.78 1.98
CA GLU A 49 -12.96 -1.93 0.53
C GLU A 49 -14.33 -2.45 0.11
N ALA A 50 -14.84 -3.48 0.80
CA ALA A 50 -16.17 -4.03 0.54
C ALA A 50 -17.27 -2.99 0.79
N ALA A 51 -17.25 -2.32 1.96
CA ALA A 51 -18.22 -1.29 2.29
C ALA A 51 -18.17 -0.09 1.32
N LEU A 52 -16.97 0.30 0.87
CA LEU A 52 -16.82 1.33 -0.15
C LEU A 52 -17.41 0.88 -1.49
N ALA A 53 -17.19 -0.37 -1.91
CA ALA A 53 -17.73 -0.90 -3.16
C ALA A 53 -19.27 -0.90 -3.16
N GLU A 54 -19.88 -1.38 -2.08
CA GLU A 54 -21.34 -1.53 -1.92
C GLU A 54 -22.08 -0.20 -1.69
N ALA A 55 -21.40 0.83 -1.20
CA ALA A 55 -22.04 2.10 -0.87
C ALA A 55 -22.61 2.84 -2.10
N GLU A 56 -23.91 3.12 -2.04
CA GLU A 56 -24.67 3.87 -3.05
C GLU A 56 -24.42 5.39 -2.97
N THR A 57 -24.05 5.91 -1.80
CA THR A 57 -23.78 7.34 -1.58
C THR A 57 -22.39 7.57 -1.02
N ALA A 58 -21.84 8.76 -1.30
CA ALA A 58 -20.54 9.19 -0.74
C ALA A 58 -20.53 9.17 0.80
N GLN A 59 -21.63 9.58 1.43
CA GLN A 59 -21.73 9.58 2.90
C GLN A 59 -21.75 8.16 3.45
N ALA A 60 -22.53 7.25 2.86
CA ALA A 60 -22.53 5.84 3.25
C ALA A 60 -21.14 5.21 3.09
N ALA A 61 -20.43 5.55 2.00
CA ALA A 61 -19.07 5.07 1.74
C ALA A 61 -18.06 5.55 2.79
N LEU A 62 -18.07 6.85 3.09
CA LEU A 62 -17.06 7.51 3.93
C LEU A 62 -17.28 7.32 5.43
N PHE A 63 -18.54 7.27 5.87
CA PHE A 63 -18.93 7.21 7.29
C PHE A 63 -19.41 5.83 7.74
N SER A 64 -19.25 4.80 6.90
CA SER A 64 -19.47 3.42 7.35
C SER A 64 -18.54 3.07 8.52
N VAL A 65 -19.03 2.21 9.42
CA VAL A 65 -18.22 1.69 10.54
C VAL A 65 -16.93 1.04 10.04
N ALA A 66 -17.00 0.31 8.93
CA ALA A 66 -15.84 -0.34 8.32
C ALA A 66 -14.77 0.67 7.88
N THR A 67 -15.16 1.70 7.12
CA THR A 67 -14.25 2.75 6.64
C THR A 67 -13.61 3.53 7.79
N VAL A 68 -14.41 3.92 8.79
CA VAL A 68 -13.91 4.67 9.96
C VAL A 68 -12.97 3.81 10.80
N ARG A 69 -13.32 2.54 11.04
CA ARG A 69 -12.48 1.60 11.80
C ARG A 69 -11.15 1.33 11.10
N ALA A 70 -11.15 1.20 9.78
CA ALA A 70 -9.92 1.02 9.00
C ALA A 70 -8.98 2.22 9.12
N LYS A 71 -9.51 3.44 9.01
CA LYS A 71 -8.74 4.68 9.21
C LYS A 71 -8.16 4.75 10.62
N LEU A 72 -8.99 4.52 11.65
CA LEU A 72 -8.53 4.55 13.04
C LEU A 72 -7.46 3.49 13.31
N THR A 73 -7.63 2.27 12.80
CA THR A 73 -6.66 1.19 12.95
C THR A 73 -5.33 1.53 12.27
N LEU A 74 -5.37 2.16 11.09
CA LEU A 74 -4.17 2.63 10.41
C LEU A 74 -3.47 3.74 11.21
N THR A 75 -4.24 4.74 11.67
CA THR A 75 -3.72 5.85 12.47
C THR A 75 -3.08 5.35 13.77
N ASP A 76 -3.75 4.46 14.50
CA ASP A 76 -3.24 3.84 15.72
C ASP A 76 -1.93 3.09 15.47
N LEU A 77 -1.89 2.24 14.43
CA LEU A 77 -0.69 1.51 14.05
C LEU A 77 0.49 2.45 13.77
N LEU A 78 0.26 3.55 13.04
CA LEU A 78 1.31 4.50 12.66
C LEU A 78 1.80 5.32 13.85
N ILE A 79 0.90 5.89 14.65
CA ILE A 79 1.23 6.73 15.81
C ILE A 79 1.97 5.91 16.86
N ASN A 80 1.44 4.73 17.19
CA ASN A 80 2.01 3.87 18.23
C ASN A 80 3.15 2.98 17.72
N ARG A 81 3.50 3.10 16.43
CA ARG A 81 4.50 2.24 15.76
C ARG A 81 4.23 0.76 16.05
N GLY A 82 2.97 0.34 15.91
CA GLY A 82 2.48 -0.95 16.41
C GLY A 82 3.17 -2.19 15.81
N TRP A 83 4.02 -2.02 14.80
CA TRP A 83 4.91 -3.08 14.30
C TRP A 83 6.14 -3.36 15.19
N ARG A 84 6.62 -2.38 15.97
CA ARG A 84 7.87 -2.49 16.74
C ARG A 84 7.92 -3.67 17.71
N PRO A 85 6.88 -3.94 18.52
CA PRO A 85 6.90 -5.08 19.45
C PRO A 85 7.04 -6.45 18.77
N PHE A 86 6.84 -6.53 17.45
CA PHE A 86 6.94 -7.77 16.68
C PHE A 86 8.33 -7.99 16.05
N LEU A 87 9.23 -7.00 16.14
CA LEU A 87 10.56 -7.10 15.56
C LEU A 87 11.48 -7.93 16.46
N ASN A 88 12.27 -8.81 15.83
CA ASN A 88 13.42 -9.43 16.48
C ASN A 88 14.68 -8.57 16.29
N ALA A 89 15.81 -8.97 16.88
CA ALA A 89 17.07 -8.23 16.76
C ALA A 89 17.49 -7.96 15.30
N ALA A 90 17.32 -8.92 14.41
CA ALA A 90 17.60 -8.74 12.98
C ALA A 90 16.63 -7.77 12.30
N GLY A 91 15.35 -7.79 12.68
CA GLY A 91 14.34 -6.84 12.22
C GLY A 91 14.63 -5.42 12.67
N GLU A 92 15.04 -5.25 13.93
CA GLU A 92 15.47 -3.95 14.49
C GLU A 92 16.71 -3.40 13.78
N GLN A 93 17.70 -4.26 13.48
CA GLN A 93 18.87 -3.83 12.70
C GLN A 93 18.49 -3.40 11.27
N LYS A 94 17.59 -4.14 10.61
CA LYS A 94 17.12 -3.78 9.26
C LYS A 94 16.32 -2.49 9.25
N ILE A 95 15.44 -2.27 10.22
CA ILE A 95 14.59 -1.07 10.26
C ILE A 95 15.40 0.19 10.62
N ALA A 96 16.49 0.05 11.37
CA ALA A 96 17.44 1.12 11.68
C ALA A 96 18.48 1.34 10.56
N GLY A 97 18.49 0.52 9.51
CA GLY A 97 19.45 0.58 8.42
C GLY A 97 19.18 1.73 7.42
N SER A 98 20.07 1.83 6.42
CA SER A 98 19.95 2.84 5.36
C SER A 98 18.71 2.60 4.48
N PHE A 99 17.80 3.57 4.47
CA PHE A 99 16.64 3.55 3.58
C PHE A 99 17.03 3.54 2.10
N LYS A 100 18.09 4.27 1.70
CA LYS A 100 18.60 4.28 0.32
C LYS A 100 19.02 2.87 -0.13
N ARG A 101 19.82 2.17 0.68
CA ARG A 101 20.24 0.80 0.36
C ARG A 101 19.06 -0.17 0.29
N PHE A 102 18.07 0.00 1.16
CA PHE A 102 16.83 -0.78 1.07
C PHE A 102 16.09 -0.48 -0.25
N ALA A 103 15.97 0.78 -0.63
CA ALA A 103 15.32 1.22 -1.86
C ALA A 103 16.01 0.64 -3.11
N ASP A 104 17.33 0.72 -3.20
CA ASP A 104 18.11 0.16 -4.33
C ASP A 104 17.80 -1.34 -4.54
N ILE A 105 17.77 -2.11 -3.45
CA ILE A 105 17.47 -3.56 -3.49
C ILE A 105 16.04 -3.80 -3.96
N GLN A 106 15.06 -3.08 -3.41
CA GLN A 106 13.65 -3.31 -3.76
C GLN A 106 13.32 -2.83 -5.17
N LEU A 107 13.91 -1.72 -5.63
CA LEU A 107 13.76 -1.23 -7.00
C LEU A 107 14.35 -2.21 -8.02
N SER A 108 15.48 -2.84 -7.71
CA SER A 108 16.06 -3.88 -8.56
C SER A 108 15.11 -5.08 -8.70
N ARG A 109 14.42 -5.47 -7.61
CA ARG A 109 13.41 -6.53 -7.64
C ARG A 109 12.18 -6.13 -8.43
N ALA A 110 11.66 -4.92 -8.22
CA ALA A 110 10.53 -4.38 -8.95
C ALA A 110 10.81 -4.34 -10.47
N ALA A 111 12.01 -3.90 -10.86
CA ALA A 111 12.44 -3.89 -12.26
C ALA A 111 12.49 -5.31 -12.86
N ALA A 112 12.97 -6.30 -12.10
CA ALA A 112 12.99 -7.70 -12.55
C ALA A 112 11.57 -8.26 -12.73
N GLU A 113 10.66 -7.98 -11.80
CA GLU A 113 9.26 -8.38 -11.87
C GLU A 113 8.55 -7.77 -13.08
N LEU A 114 8.72 -6.47 -13.30
CA LEU A 114 8.18 -5.78 -14.48
C LEU A 114 8.75 -6.36 -15.78
N LYS A 115 10.08 -6.54 -15.85
CA LYS A 115 10.74 -7.10 -17.02
C LYS A 115 10.20 -8.50 -17.34
N ASN A 116 9.99 -9.34 -16.35
CA ASN A 116 9.48 -10.69 -16.55
C ASN A 116 8.01 -10.70 -16.98
N ALA A 117 7.18 -9.86 -16.35
CA ALA A 117 5.74 -9.81 -16.64
C ALA A 117 5.42 -9.23 -18.03
N PHE A 118 6.22 -8.26 -18.51
CA PHE A 118 5.95 -7.53 -19.75
C PHE A 118 6.88 -7.90 -20.92
N ARG A 119 7.65 -8.99 -20.82
CA ARG A 119 8.59 -9.41 -21.88
C ARG A 119 7.89 -9.88 -23.16
N GLN A 120 6.79 -10.62 -23.03
CA GLN A 120 6.00 -11.17 -24.14
C GLN A 120 4.51 -11.26 -23.75
N PRO A 121 3.83 -10.12 -23.55
CA PRO A 121 2.41 -10.14 -23.21
C PRO A 121 1.59 -10.58 -24.43
N SER A 122 0.70 -11.55 -24.26
CA SER A 122 -0.40 -11.77 -25.20
C SER A 122 -1.35 -10.57 -25.14
N ALA A 123 -2.07 -10.28 -26.24
CA ALA A 123 -3.02 -9.16 -26.27
C ALA A 123 -4.05 -9.23 -25.11
N ASP A 124 -4.48 -10.44 -24.74
CA ASP A 124 -5.40 -10.67 -23.63
C ASP A 124 -4.73 -10.69 -22.25
N GLY A 125 -3.40 -10.90 -22.18
CA GLY A 125 -2.67 -11.05 -20.92
C GLY A 125 -2.37 -9.75 -20.18
N TYR A 126 -2.59 -8.58 -20.80
CA TYR A 126 -2.30 -7.28 -20.18
C TYR A 126 -3.24 -6.97 -19.01
N VAL A 127 -4.53 -7.31 -19.12
CA VAL A 127 -5.51 -7.08 -18.06
C VAL A 127 -5.14 -7.89 -16.82
N ASP A 128 -4.68 -9.12 -17.01
CA ASP A 128 -4.21 -9.99 -15.92
C ASP A 128 -2.95 -9.47 -15.22
N GLN A 129 -2.15 -8.63 -15.90
CA GLN A 129 -0.97 -8.00 -15.29
C GLN A 129 -1.29 -6.72 -14.53
N LEU A 130 -2.51 -6.14 -14.62
CA LEU A 130 -2.84 -4.88 -13.96
C LEU A 130 -2.54 -4.88 -12.44
N PRO A 131 -2.92 -5.92 -11.65
CA PRO A 131 -2.61 -5.93 -10.23
C PRO A 131 -1.10 -5.91 -9.95
N ARG A 132 -0.30 -6.57 -10.79
CA ARG A 132 1.17 -6.57 -10.69
C ARG A 132 1.73 -5.20 -11.04
N LEU A 133 1.28 -4.61 -12.15
CA LEU A 133 1.71 -3.28 -12.58
C LEU A 133 1.44 -2.22 -11.51
N THR A 134 0.21 -2.19 -10.98
CA THR A 134 -0.17 -1.23 -9.93
C THR A 134 0.72 -1.37 -8.70
N ARG A 135 1.00 -2.61 -8.26
CA ARG A 135 1.87 -2.86 -7.12
C ARG A 135 3.30 -2.36 -7.35
N GLU A 136 3.87 -2.62 -8.52
CA GLU A 136 5.24 -2.19 -8.81
C GLU A 136 5.34 -0.67 -9.00
N ILE A 137 4.32 -0.02 -9.58
CA ILE A 137 4.23 1.46 -9.63
C ILE A 137 4.21 2.05 -8.21
N ASP A 138 3.34 1.53 -7.33
CA ASP A 138 3.28 2.00 -5.94
C ASP A 138 4.61 1.75 -5.21
N THR A 139 5.27 0.63 -5.49
CA THR A 139 6.59 0.31 -4.92
C THR A 139 7.62 1.35 -5.33
N VAL A 140 7.69 1.70 -6.61
CA VAL A 140 8.59 2.75 -7.13
C VAL A 140 8.28 4.10 -6.47
N GLN A 141 7.00 4.47 -6.38
CA GLN A 141 6.59 5.73 -5.76
C GLN A 141 6.98 5.80 -4.27
N LEU A 142 6.77 4.73 -3.51
CA LEU A 142 7.13 4.65 -2.08
C LEU A 142 8.64 4.74 -1.85
N LEU A 143 9.45 4.31 -2.81
CA LEU A 143 10.91 4.28 -2.72
C LEU A 143 11.59 5.52 -3.33
N SER A 144 10.86 6.29 -4.13
CA SER A 144 11.38 7.47 -4.84
C SER A 144 12.03 8.52 -3.92
N GLY A 145 11.58 8.61 -2.67
CA GLY A 145 12.15 9.50 -1.65
C GLY A 145 13.64 9.27 -1.36
N ALA A 146 14.19 8.11 -1.70
CA ALA A 146 15.63 7.82 -1.55
C ALA A 146 16.54 8.51 -2.59
N TYR A 147 15.96 9.17 -3.61
CA TYR A 147 16.68 9.76 -4.75
C TYR A 147 16.42 11.26 -4.92
N ILE A 148 15.74 11.92 -3.99
CA ILE A 148 15.41 13.35 -4.08
C ILE A 148 16.69 14.21 -4.22
N ASP A 149 17.77 13.84 -3.53
CA ASP A 149 19.06 14.56 -3.62
C ASP A 149 19.85 14.28 -4.91
N ALA A 150 19.48 13.27 -5.71
CA ALA A 150 20.16 12.96 -6.97
C ALA A 150 19.61 13.78 -8.16
N ALA A 151 18.54 14.54 -7.95
CA ALA A 151 17.90 15.41 -8.94
C ALA A 151 18.26 16.90 -8.77
N ALA A 152 19.13 17.24 -7.81
CA ALA A 152 19.69 18.57 -7.56
C ALA A 152 21.16 18.64 -7.99
#